data_AF-A0A090Z693-F1
#
_entry.id   AF-A0A090Z693-F1
#
_cell.length_a   1.000
_cell.length_b   1.000
_cell.length_c   1.000
_cell.angle_alpha   90.00
_cell.angle_beta   90.00
_cell.angle_gamma   90.00
#
_symmetry.space_group_name_H-M   'P 1'
#
loop_
_entity.id
_entity.type
_entity.pdbx_description
1 polymer ?
#
loop_
_entity_poly.entity_id
_entity_poly.type
_entity_poly.pdbx_seq_one_letter_code
_entity_poly.pdbx_strand_id
1 'polypeptide(L)'
;MLRKIAEILKELLVLIIALTGIAVTVYMQYRWDSFGHRQRALIEEGDAELAASAFDSALTLYDRALEINPHNAEALKKKKRSEEVIRAADSLVRKGEEAMRLGQLDEAYDYFVQAKKLFPLNPNDGYQRNLSVFEKDWVRTYLDALQQLDENWTAINLRLQKGETATSESVMNDIADMYPLAQAAYRASSGESKLKSPEGIEFYEEKRTMIKQLTGNLVRYGIFPENPNEGLAEKDEFIRNVQNKYQAFLERLAARKAWLRERHPDIYK
;
A
#
# COMPACT_ATOMS: atom_id res chain seq x y z
N MET A 1 9.81 -40.38 -85.82
CA MET A 1 10.30 -40.67 -84.46
C MET A 1 10.55 -39.40 -83.66
N LEU A 2 11.38 -38.46 -84.15
CA LEU A 2 11.70 -37.19 -83.47
C LEU A 2 10.48 -36.30 -83.13
N ARG A 3 9.48 -36.21 -84.02
CA ARG A 3 8.25 -35.42 -83.79
C ARG A 3 7.46 -35.92 -82.58
N LYS A 4 7.29 -37.23 -82.44
CA LYS A 4 6.60 -37.86 -81.30
C LYS A 4 7.38 -37.66 -79.99
N ILE A 5 8.72 -37.73 -80.04
CA ILE A 5 9.57 -37.46 -78.87
C ILE A 5 9.41 -36.00 -78.42
N ALA A 6 9.41 -35.05 -79.35
CA ALA A 6 9.21 -33.62 -79.03
C ALA A 6 7.83 -33.32 -78.45
N GLU A 7 6.79 -34.05 -78.88
CA GLU A 7 5.42 -33.92 -78.39
C GLU A 7 5.28 -34.46 -76.96
N ILE A 8 5.86 -35.64 -76.69
CA ILE A 8 5.96 -36.23 -75.36
C ILE A 8 6.74 -35.30 -74.41
N LEU A 9 7.87 -34.74 -74.85
CA LEU A 9 8.67 -33.82 -74.04
C LEU A 9 7.89 -32.53 -73.69
N LYS A 10 7.03 -32.03 -74.60
CA LYS A 10 6.17 -30.88 -74.31
C LYS A 10 5.11 -31.21 -73.27
N GLU A 11 4.44 -32.34 -73.39
CA GLU A 11 3.43 -32.78 -72.40
C GLU A 11 4.07 -32.99 -71.01
N LEU A 12 5.27 -33.58 -70.97
CA LEU A 12 6.01 -33.83 -69.73
C LEU A 12 6.47 -32.51 -69.08
N LEU A 13 6.89 -31.52 -69.87
CA LEU A 13 7.21 -30.17 -69.38
C LEU A 13 5.98 -29.46 -68.79
N VAL A 14 4.82 -29.55 -69.45
CA VAL A 14 3.56 -28.98 -68.93
C VAL A 14 3.17 -29.64 -67.61
N LEU A 15 3.33 -30.96 -67.49
CA LEU A 15 3.06 -31.69 -66.25
C LEU A 15 3.98 -31.24 -65.10
N ILE A 16 5.27 -31.06 -65.36
CA ILE A 16 6.23 -30.58 -64.34
C ILE A 16 5.87 -29.17 -63.86
N ILE A 17 5.50 -28.26 -64.77
CA ILE A 17 5.08 -26.90 -64.40
C ILE A 17 3.80 -26.94 -63.56
N ALA A 18 2.82 -27.79 -63.91
CA ALA A 18 1.61 -27.95 -63.13
C ALA A 18 1.89 -28.51 -61.72
N LEU A 19 2.74 -29.54 -61.61
CA LEU A 19 3.11 -30.16 -60.33
C LEU A 19 3.90 -29.21 -59.43
N THR A 20 4.83 -28.44 -59.99
CA THR A 20 5.59 -27.42 -59.24
C THR A 20 4.69 -26.27 -58.78
N GLY A 21 3.76 -25.82 -59.62
CA GLY A 21 2.74 -24.84 -59.24
C GLY A 21 1.92 -25.32 -58.04
N ILE A 22 1.38 -26.55 -58.09
CA ILE A 22 0.61 -27.15 -56.98
C ILE A 22 1.46 -27.25 -55.71
N ALA A 23 2.72 -27.72 -55.83
CA ALA A 23 3.63 -27.84 -54.68
C ALA A 23 3.90 -26.49 -54.01
N VAL A 24 4.09 -25.43 -54.81
CA VAL A 24 4.26 -24.05 -54.29
C VAL A 24 2.98 -23.60 -53.57
N THR A 25 1.80 -23.81 -54.13
CA THR A 25 0.54 -23.39 -53.49
C THR A 25 0.28 -24.13 -52.19
N VAL A 26 0.51 -25.46 -52.15
CA VAL A 26 0.36 -26.27 -50.93
C VAL A 26 1.38 -25.85 -49.87
N TYR A 27 2.64 -25.62 -50.26
CA TYR A 27 3.67 -25.13 -49.35
C TYR A 27 3.32 -23.75 -48.78
N MET A 28 2.84 -22.83 -49.61
CA MET A 28 2.43 -21.49 -49.19
C MET A 28 1.22 -21.55 -48.24
N GLN A 29 0.24 -22.42 -48.51
CA GLN A 29 -0.93 -22.58 -47.65
C GLN A 29 -0.57 -23.18 -46.28
N TYR A 30 0.23 -24.25 -46.25
CA TYR A 30 0.69 -24.84 -44.99
C TYR A 30 1.50 -23.83 -44.14
N ARG A 31 2.37 -23.07 -44.79
CA ARG A 31 3.16 -22.02 -44.14
C ARG A 31 2.28 -20.88 -43.61
N TRP A 32 1.24 -20.50 -44.35
CA TRP A 32 0.28 -19.48 -43.92
C TRP A 32 -0.53 -19.93 -42.69
N ASP A 33 -1.04 -21.17 -42.70
CA ASP A 33 -1.78 -21.74 -41.57
C ASP A 33 -0.88 -21.82 -40.32
N SER A 34 0.38 -22.25 -40.47
CA SER A 34 1.36 -22.28 -39.39
C SER A 34 1.60 -20.90 -38.76
N PHE A 35 1.72 -19.84 -39.57
CA PHE A 35 1.83 -18.48 -39.07
C PHE A 35 0.56 -18.02 -38.34
N GLY A 36 -0.63 -18.35 -38.85
CA GLY A 36 -1.90 -18.04 -38.20
C GLY A 36 -2.10 -18.75 -36.86
N HIS A 37 -1.65 -20.00 -36.73
CA HIS A 37 -1.65 -20.73 -35.46
C HIS A 37 -0.68 -20.10 -34.46
N ARG A 38 0.55 -19.78 -34.89
CA ARG A 38 1.54 -19.14 -34.02
C ARG A 38 1.10 -17.75 -33.56
N GLN A 39 0.50 -16.95 -34.44
CA GLN A 39 -0.03 -15.63 -34.08
C GLN A 39 -1.12 -15.74 -33.01
N ARG A 40 -2.08 -16.67 -33.18
CA ARG A 40 -3.15 -16.89 -32.20
C ARG A 40 -2.60 -17.33 -30.85
N ALA A 41 -1.67 -18.27 -30.83
CA ALA A 41 -1.02 -18.70 -29.60
C ALA A 41 -0.35 -17.53 -28.85
N LEU A 42 0.35 -16.64 -29.56
CA LEU A 42 0.96 -15.44 -28.95
C LEU A 42 -0.10 -14.48 -28.37
N ILE A 43 -1.25 -14.33 -29.04
CA ILE A 43 -2.35 -13.49 -28.54
C ILE A 43 -2.97 -14.12 -27.29
N GLU A 44 -3.19 -15.44 -27.29
CA GLU A 44 -3.74 -16.19 -26.15
C GLU A 44 -2.81 -16.16 -24.93
N GLU A 45 -1.50 -16.35 -25.14
CA GLU A 45 -0.50 -16.17 -24.09
C GLU A 45 -0.50 -14.72 -23.58
N GLY A 46 -0.57 -13.74 -24.47
CA GLY A 46 -0.65 -12.32 -24.11
C GLY A 46 -1.88 -11.99 -23.28
N ASP A 47 -3.02 -12.63 -23.55
CA ASP A 47 -4.24 -12.49 -22.76
C ASP A 47 -4.11 -13.05 -21.36
N ALA A 48 -3.42 -14.18 -21.20
CA ALA A 48 -3.14 -14.75 -19.90
C ALA A 48 -2.28 -13.78 -19.06
N GLU A 49 -1.24 -13.21 -19.65
CA GLU A 49 -0.39 -12.19 -19.00
C GLU A 49 -1.19 -10.91 -18.68
N LEU A 50 -2.06 -10.45 -19.60
CA LEU A 50 -2.92 -9.29 -19.38
C LEU A 50 -3.91 -9.53 -18.23
N ALA A 51 -4.49 -10.73 -18.15
CA ALA A 51 -5.37 -11.13 -17.04
C ALA A 51 -4.61 -11.21 -15.71
N ALA A 52 -3.33 -11.58 -15.74
CA ALA A 52 -2.43 -11.55 -14.60
C ALA A 52 -1.89 -10.14 -14.27
N SER A 53 -2.31 -9.09 -15.00
CA SER A 53 -1.81 -7.71 -14.88
C SER A 53 -0.30 -7.56 -15.15
N ALA A 54 0.30 -8.50 -15.86
CA ALA A 54 1.69 -8.45 -16.32
C ALA A 54 1.77 -7.72 -17.67
N PHE A 55 1.52 -6.41 -17.64
CA PHE A 55 1.32 -5.62 -18.86
C PHE A 55 2.55 -5.58 -19.78
N ASP A 56 3.77 -5.55 -19.24
CA ASP A 56 5.02 -5.57 -20.04
C ASP A 56 5.20 -6.91 -20.80
N SER A 57 4.93 -8.03 -20.12
CA SER A 57 4.94 -9.37 -20.73
C SER A 57 3.88 -9.47 -21.83
N ALA A 58 2.66 -9.00 -21.54
CA ALA A 58 1.56 -8.97 -22.50
C ALA A 58 1.91 -8.11 -23.74
N LEU A 59 2.51 -6.93 -23.55
CA LEU A 59 2.98 -6.08 -24.65
C LEU A 59 3.97 -6.81 -25.55
N THR A 60 4.96 -7.46 -24.96
CA THR A 60 5.98 -8.23 -25.71
C THR A 60 5.35 -9.32 -26.57
N LEU A 61 4.34 -10.02 -26.04
CA LEU A 61 3.61 -11.07 -26.77
C LEU A 61 2.75 -10.51 -27.90
N TYR A 62 2.05 -9.40 -27.66
CA TYR A 62 1.27 -8.73 -28.71
C TYR A 62 2.17 -8.13 -29.80
N ASP A 63 3.33 -7.59 -29.46
CA ASP A 63 4.32 -7.13 -30.44
C ASP A 63 4.81 -8.27 -31.33
N ARG A 64 5.15 -9.42 -30.76
CA ARG A 64 5.51 -10.62 -31.52
C ARG A 64 4.36 -11.14 -32.38
N ALA A 65 3.11 -11.01 -31.93
CA ALA A 65 1.96 -11.34 -32.76
C ALA A 65 1.81 -10.38 -33.95
N LEU A 66 2.10 -9.09 -33.75
CA LEU A 66 2.07 -8.05 -34.79
C LEU A 66 3.24 -8.15 -35.78
N GLU A 67 4.39 -8.70 -35.37
CA GLU A 67 5.46 -9.05 -36.31
C GLU A 67 5.00 -10.08 -37.38
N ILE A 68 4.08 -10.98 -37.02
CA ILE A 68 3.53 -11.99 -37.94
C ILE A 68 2.46 -11.39 -38.85
N ASN A 69 1.52 -10.62 -38.29
CA ASN A 69 0.56 -9.85 -39.07
C ASN A 69 0.33 -8.48 -38.41
N PRO A 70 0.94 -7.41 -38.98
CA PRO A 70 0.89 -6.04 -38.44
C PRO A 70 -0.50 -5.41 -38.37
N HIS A 71 -1.47 -5.97 -39.10
CA HIS A 71 -2.85 -5.46 -39.17
C HIS A 71 -3.83 -6.29 -38.34
N ASN A 72 -3.34 -7.18 -37.48
CA ASN A 72 -4.22 -7.92 -36.58
C ASN A 72 -4.89 -6.95 -35.58
N ALA A 73 -6.18 -6.69 -35.80
CA ALA A 73 -6.95 -5.72 -35.04
C ALA A 73 -7.07 -6.08 -33.54
N GLU A 74 -7.09 -7.37 -33.22
CA GLU A 74 -7.17 -7.86 -31.85
C GLU A 74 -5.87 -7.58 -31.08
N ALA A 75 -4.73 -7.97 -31.66
CA ALA A 75 -3.41 -7.70 -31.07
C ALA A 75 -3.15 -6.20 -30.91
N LEU A 76 -3.50 -5.38 -31.93
CA LEU A 76 -3.39 -3.91 -31.84
C LEU A 76 -4.21 -3.32 -30.70
N LYS A 77 -5.48 -3.75 -30.56
CA LYS A 77 -6.37 -3.26 -29.51
C LYS A 77 -5.85 -3.61 -28.13
N LYS A 78 -5.38 -4.84 -27.93
CA LYS A 78 -4.88 -5.33 -26.64
C LYS A 78 -3.54 -4.70 -26.28
N LYS A 79 -2.62 -4.56 -27.24
CA LYS A 79 -1.39 -3.78 -27.09
C LYS A 79 -1.71 -2.37 -26.59
N LYS A 80 -2.59 -1.65 -27.28
CA LYS A 80 -2.97 -0.29 -26.91
C LYS A 80 -3.51 -0.20 -25.47
N ARG A 81 -4.35 -1.16 -25.07
CA ARG A 81 -4.86 -1.24 -23.70
C ARG A 81 -3.75 -1.40 -22.67
N SER A 82 -2.78 -2.29 -22.90
CA SER A 82 -1.63 -2.47 -21.99
C SER A 82 -0.79 -1.20 -21.89
N GLU A 83 -0.52 -0.54 -23.02
CA GLU A 83 0.22 0.73 -23.02
C GLU A 83 -0.50 1.85 -22.27
N GLU A 84 -1.84 1.94 -22.37
CA GLU A 84 -2.63 2.94 -21.65
C GLU A 84 -2.51 2.77 -20.13
N VAL A 85 -2.56 1.53 -19.64
CA VAL A 85 -2.38 1.21 -18.22
C VAL A 85 -0.98 1.58 -17.75
N ILE A 86 0.05 1.19 -18.50
CA ILE A 86 1.45 1.51 -18.18
C ILE A 86 1.67 3.02 -18.14
N ARG A 87 1.23 3.76 -19.18
CA ARG A 87 1.36 5.23 -19.23
C ARG A 87 0.67 5.92 -18.06
N ALA A 88 -0.51 5.45 -17.68
CA ALA A 88 -1.26 6.01 -16.56
C ALA A 88 -0.57 5.71 -15.22
N ALA A 89 -0.07 4.48 -15.02
CA ALA A 89 0.69 4.10 -13.84
C ALA A 89 1.99 4.92 -13.72
N ASP A 90 2.76 5.04 -14.80
CA ASP A 90 3.97 5.86 -14.84
C ASP A 90 3.70 7.34 -14.57
N SER A 91 2.56 7.86 -15.04
CA SER A 91 2.17 9.23 -14.73
C SER A 91 1.88 9.42 -13.24
N LEU A 92 1.29 8.43 -12.58
CA LEU A 92 1.06 8.47 -11.12
C LEU A 92 2.39 8.36 -10.38
N VAL A 93 3.31 7.50 -10.82
CA VAL A 93 4.67 7.42 -10.24
C VAL A 93 5.40 8.76 -10.35
N ARG A 94 5.36 9.43 -11.50
CA ARG A 94 5.98 10.77 -11.66
C ARG A 94 5.37 11.82 -10.73
N LYS A 95 4.05 11.79 -10.52
CA LYS A 95 3.39 12.69 -9.56
C LYS A 95 3.82 12.40 -8.13
N GLY A 96 3.92 11.12 -7.76
CA GLY A 96 4.41 10.71 -6.45
C GLY A 96 5.86 11.14 -6.21
N GLU A 97 6.73 10.97 -7.20
CA GLU A 97 8.12 11.42 -7.14
C GLU A 97 8.22 12.95 -6.98
N GLU A 98 7.36 13.72 -7.64
CA GLU A 98 7.32 15.16 -7.48
C GLU A 98 6.83 15.58 -6.09
N ALA A 99 5.75 14.97 -5.59
CA ALA A 99 5.25 15.20 -4.23
C ALA A 99 6.33 14.91 -3.18
N MET A 100 7.14 13.85 -3.36
CA MET A 100 8.28 13.57 -2.49
C MET A 100 9.34 14.68 -2.52
N ARG A 101 9.67 15.25 -3.69
CA ARG A 101 10.61 16.38 -3.79
C ARG A 101 10.11 17.63 -3.05
N LEU A 102 8.80 17.80 -3.01
CA LEU A 102 8.14 18.89 -2.29
C LEU A 102 7.93 18.58 -0.80
N GLY A 103 8.31 17.40 -0.32
CA GLY A 103 8.10 16.97 1.06
C GLY A 103 6.65 16.56 1.40
N GLN A 104 5.79 16.42 0.40
CA GLN A 104 4.38 16.06 0.55
C GLN A 104 4.24 14.53 0.59
N LEU A 105 4.63 13.91 1.70
CA LEU A 105 4.73 12.44 1.80
C LEU A 105 3.38 11.73 1.72
N ASP A 106 2.31 12.28 2.30
CA ASP A 106 0.95 11.73 2.20
C ASP A 106 0.46 11.68 0.75
N GLU A 107 0.62 12.80 0.01
CA GLU A 107 0.25 12.87 -1.40
C GLU A 107 1.08 11.89 -2.25
N ALA A 108 2.39 11.78 -1.96
CA ALA A 108 3.27 10.84 -2.63
C ALA A 108 2.82 9.38 -2.40
N TYR A 109 2.49 9.02 -1.16
CA TYR A 109 1.97 7.70 -0.80
C TYR A 109 0.71 7.38 -1.60
N ASP A 110 -0.25 8.30 -1.65
CA ASP A 110 -1.52 8.12 -2.37
C ASP A 110 -1.30 7.91 -3.88
N TYR A 111 -0.40 8.67 -4.50
CA TYR A 111 -0.08 8.49 -5.92
C TYR A 111 0.54 7.11 -6.18
N PHE A 112 1.48 6.67 -5.35
CA PHE A 112 2.11 5.37 -5.54
C PHE A 112 1.17 4.19 -5.27
N VAL A 113 0.29 4.30 -4.27
CA VAL A 113 -0.76 3.29 -4.02
C VAL A 113 -1.71 3.19 -5.21
N GLN A 114 -2.12 4.33 -5.78
CA GLN A 114 -2.94 4.33 -7.00
C GLN A 114 -2.20 3.70 -8.19
N ALA A 115 -0.91 4.01 -8.38
CA ALA A 115 -0.09 3.41 -9.42
C ALA A 115 -0.01 1.89 -9.27
N LYS A 116 0.24 1.40 -8.04
CA LYS A 116 0.30 -0.03 -7.72
C LYS A 116 -1.05 -0.73 -7.90
N LYS A 117 -2.16 -0.07 -7.57
CA LYS A 117 -3.50 -0.62 -7.82
C LYS A 117 -3.77 -0.79 -9.32
N LEU A 118 -3.28 0.15 -10.13
CA LEU A 118 -3.47 0.16 -11.58
C LEU A 118 -2.54 -0.84 -12.29
N PHE A 119 -1.27 -0.90 -11.87
CA PHE A 119 -0.26 -1.82 -12.38
C PHE A 119 0.47 -2.49 -11.19
N PRO A 120 -0.07 -3.59 -10.65
CA PRO A 120 0.49 -4.27 -9.47
C PRO A 120 1.90 -4.84 -9.68
N LEU A 121 2.23 -5.21 -10.91
CA LEU A 121 3.52 -5.76 -11.31
C LEU A 121 4.41 -4.70 -12.01
N ASN A 122 4.20 -3.41 -11.71
CA ASN A 122 5.00 -2.33 -12.30
C ASN A 122 6.48 -2.52 -11.95
N PRO A 123 7.39 -2.67 -12.92
CA PRO A 123 8.82 -2.76 -12.65
C PRO A 123 9.36 -1.49 -11.99
N ASN A 124 8.71 -0.35 -12.21
CA ASN A 124 8.99 0.95 -11.59
C ASN A 124 8.04 1.24 -10.40
N ASP A 125 7.90 0.29 -9.48
CA ASP A 125 7.04 0.43 -8.29
C ASP A 125 7.57 1.52 -7.33
N GLY A 126 7.05 2.74 -7.46
CA GLY A 126 7.37 3.86 -6.58
C GLY A 126 6.98 3.65 -5.11
N TYR A 127 5.94 2.84 -4.82
CA TYR A 127 5.55 2.51 -3.46
C TYR A 127 6.63 1.64 -2.81
N GLN A 128 7.05 0.58 -3.50
CA GLN A 128 8.05 -0.35 -2.96
C GLN A 128 9.41 0.31 -2.76
N ARG A 129 9.83 1.17 -3.71
CA ARG A 129 11.11 1.89 -3.62
C ARG A 129 11.18 2.82 -2.41
N ASN A 130 10.04 3.42 -2.02
CA ASN A 130 9.97 4.40 -0.95
C ASN A 130 9.30 3.88 0.32
N LEU A 131 9.08 2.57 0.42
CA LEU A 131 8.34 1.93 1.52
C LEU A 131 8.92 2.29 2.88
N SER A 132 10.25 2.26 3.03
CA SER A 132 10.90 2.62 4.30
C SER A 132 10.74 4.09 4.68
N VAL A 133 10.59 4.99 3.70
CA VAL A 133 10.34 6.40 3.96
C VAL A 133 8.95 6.58 4.54
N PHE A 134 7.93 5.99 3.92
CA PHE A 134 6.55 6.05 4.40
C PHE A 134 6.37 5.39 5.76
N GLU A 135 7.01 4.24 5.97
CA GLU A 135 6.97 3.55 7.25
C GLU A 135 7.60 4.40 8.37
N LYS A 136 8.77 5.00 8.13
CA LYS A 136 9.41 5.89 9.11
C LYS A 136 8.59 7.15 9.38
N ASP A 137 7.98 7.73 8.35
CA ASP A 137 7.11 8.89 8.48
C ASP A 137 5.85 8.60 9.30
N TRP A 138 5.23 7.43 9.06
CA TRP A 138 4.14 6.94 9.90
C TRP A 138 4.57 6.76 11.37
N VAL A 139 5.75 6.17 11.63
CA VAL A 139 6.27 6.04 13.01
C VAL A 139 6.44 7.40 13.68
N ARG A 140 6.99 8.38 12.95
CA ARG A 140 7.16 9.75 13.47
C ARG A 140 5.83 10.39 13.80
N THR A 141 4.89 10.36 12.86
CA THR A 141 3.55 10.92 13.05
C THR A 141 2.82 10.28 14.23
N TYR A 142 2.92 8.96 14.38
CA TYR A 142 2.35 8.26 15.54
C TYR A 142 2.99 8.71 16.84
N LEU A 143 4.32 8.80 16.87
CA LEU A 143 5.07 9.21 18.05
C LEU A 143 4.79 10.66 18.45
N ASP A 144 4.75 11.57 17.49
CA ASP A 144 4.44 12.99 17.69
C ASP A 144 3.05 13.14 18.30
N ALA A 145 2.06 12.38 17.81
CA ALA A 145 0.73 12.38 18.38
C ALA A 145 0.69 11.87 19.84
N LEU A 146 1.47 10.82 20.16
CA LEU A 146 1.59 10.33 21.52
C LEU A 146 2.27 11.34 22.46
N GLN A 147 3.31 12.02 21.98
CA GLN A 147 4.03 13.05 22.75
C GLN A 147 3.13 14.24 23.03
N GLN A 148 2.41 14.74 22.02
CA GLN A 148 1.48 15.85 22.20
C GLN A 148 0.31 15.48 23.13
N LEU A 149 -0.16 14.24 23.12
CA LEU A 149 -1.15 13.77 24.11
C LEU A 149 -0.58 13.77 25.53
N ASP A 150 0.65 13.29 25.72
CA ASP A 150 1.32 13.26 27.02
C ASP A 150 1.59 14.68 27.55
N GLU A 151 1.98 15.62 26.68
CA GLU A 151 2.15 17.04 27.00
C GLU A 151 0.83 17.69 27.43
N ASN A 152 -0.24 17.51 26.64
CA ASN A 152 -1.57 18.03 26.96
C ASN A 152 -2.07 17.48 28.30
N TRP A 153 -1.91 16.17 28.52
CA TRP A 153 -2.28 15.56 29.79
C TRP A 153 -1.44 16.08 30.96
N THR A 154 -0.14 16.28 30.76
CA THR A 154 0.75 16.81 31.78
C THR A 154 0.32 18.21 32.25
N ALA A 155 -0.10 19.06 31.31
CA ALA A 155 -0.64 20.38 31.61
C ALA A 155 -1.93 20.30 32.44
N ILE A 156 -2.88 19.43 32.05
CA ILE A 156 -4.13 19.19 32.80
C ILE A 156 -3.82 18.66 34.20
N ASN A 157 -2.96 17.65 34.31
CA ASN A 157 -2.60 17.04 35.57
C ASN A 157 -1.94 18.04 36.54
N LEU A 158 -1.14 18.99 36.04
CA LEU A 158 -0.56 20.05 36.87
C LEU A 158 -1.64 20.97 37.47
N ARG A 159 -2.68 21.30 36.71
CA ARG A 159 -3.81 22.10 37.19
C ARG A 159 -4.61 21.36 38.25
N LEU A 160 -4.87 20.07 38.02
CA LEU A 160 -5.55 19.21 38.97
C LEU A 160 -4.77 19.08 40.29
N GLN A 161 -3.43 18.98 40.23
CA GLN A 161 -2.56 19.00 41.41
C GLN A 161 -2.60 20.33 42.17
N LYS A 162 -2.89 21.45 41.50
CA LYS A 162 -3.06 22.78 42.11
C LYS A 162 -4.46 23.01 42.70
N GLY A 163 -5.34 22.01 42.64
CA GLY A 163 -6.64 22.03 43.30
C GLY A 163 -7.84 22.20 42.36
N GLU A 164 -7.62 22.24 41.04
CA GLU A 164 -8.74 22.16 40.10
C GLU A 164 -9.39 20.76 40.12
N THR A 165 -10.69 20.70 39.80
CA THR A 165 -11.42 19.44 39.75
C THR A 165 -11.52 18.93 38.32
N ALA A 166 -11.45 17.61 38.15
CA ALA A 166 -11.60 16.96 36.84
C ALA A 166 -13.00 17.15 36.22
N THR A 167 -13.98 17.55 37.04
CA THR A 167 -15.37 17.85 36.64
C THR A 167 -15.60 19.34 36.35
N SER A 168 -14.58 20.19 36.52
CA SER A 168 -14.69 21.60 36.14
C SER A 168 -14.87 21.73 34.63
N GLU A 169 -15.67 22.69 34.19
CA GLU A 169 -15.95 22.94 32.77
C GLU A 169 -14.66 23.12 31.97
N SER A 170 -13.70 23.89 32.51
CA SER A 170 -12.41 24.11 31.84
C SER A 170 -11.61 22.82 31.66
N VAL A 171 -11.50 21.96 32.68
CA VAL A 171 -10.77 20.69 32.54
C VAL A 171 -11.49 19.74 31.60
N MET A 172 -12.83 19.71 31.62
CA MET A 172 -13.60 18.88 30.69
C MET A 172 -13.38 19.31 29.24
N ASN A 173 -13.32 20.61 28.97
CA ASN A 173 -13.02 21.13 27.64
C ASN A 173 -11.59 20.77 27.20
N ASP A 174 -10.59 20.91 28.07
CA ASP A 174 -9.21 20.52 27.75
C ASP A 174 -9.10 19.02 27.43
N ILE A 175 -9.77 18.15 28.22
CA ILE A 175 -9.82 16.71 27.95
C ILE A 175 -10.53 16.47 26.61
N ALA A 176 -11.67 17.13 26.38
CA ALA A 176 -12.44 17.01 25.15
C ALA A 176 -11.63 17.40 23.90
N ASP A 177 -10.72 18.36 24.02
CA ASP A 177 -9.85 18.83 22.94
C ASP A 177 -8.71 17.85 22.63
N MET A 178 -8.36 16.95 23.55
CA MET A 178 -7.43 15.85 23.28
C MET A 178 -8.05 14.75 22.41
N TYR A 179 -9.38 14.68 22.32
CA TYR A 179 -10.08 13.57 21.68
C TYR A 179 -9.70 13.33 20.21
N PRO A 180 -9.64 14.35 19.32
CA PRO A 180 -9.27 14.14 17.92
C PRO A 180 -7.84 13.57 17.77
N LEU A 181 -6.93 14.05 18.63
CA LEU A 181 -5.54 13.58 18.64
C LEU A 181 -5.42 12.15 19.17
N ALA A 182 -6.19 11.80 20.21
CA ALA A 182 -6.29 10.43 20.72
C ALA A 182 -6.83 9.48 19.65
N GLN A 183 -7.80 9.93 18.85
CA GLN A 183 -8.34 9.15 17.73
C GLN A 183 -7.30 8.95 16.63
N ALA A 184 -6.53 9.98 16.28
CA ALA A 184 -5.43 9.88 15.32
C ALA A 184 -4.35 8.90 15.79
N ALA A 185 -3.88 9.03 17.04
CA ALA A 185 -2.89 8.14 17.64
C ALA A 185 -3.40 6.69 17.70
N TYR A 186 -4.67 6.48 18.04
CA TYR A 186 -5.27 5.15 18.09
C TYR A 186 -5.38 4.48 16.72
N ARG A 187 -5.79 5.22 15.68
CA ARG A 187 -5.79 4.70 14.31
C ARG A 187 -4.37 4.33 13.88
N ALA A 188 -3.41 5.18 14.22
CA ALA A 188 -2.02 4.93 13.94
C ALA A 188 -1.53 3.66 14.63
N SER A 189 -1.80 3.42 15.92
CA SER A 189 -1.24 2.30 16.70
C SER A 189 -1.45 0.90 16.09
N SER A 190 -2.44 0.72 15.21
CA SER A 190 -2.65 -0.52 14.45
C SER A 190 -1.60 -0.81 13.37
N GLY A 191 -0.69 0.14 13.09
CA GLY A 191 0.25 0.08 11.98
C GLY A 191 1.56 -0.69 12.23
N GLU A 192 1.90 -1.08 13.46
CA GLU A 192 3.14 -1.84 13.74
C GLU A 192 3.22 -3.12 12.91
N SER A 193 2.12 -3.88 12.84
CA SER A 193 2.05 -5.12 12.04
C SER A 193 2.10 -4.90 10.53
N LYS A 194 2.01 -3.63 10.08
CA LYS A 194 2.04 -3.25 8.67
C LYS A 194 3.44 -2.88 8.19
N LEU A 195 4.42 -2.75 9.09
CA LEU A 195 5.81 -2.51 8.74
C LEU A 195 6.41 -3.72 8.01
N LYS A 196 7.01 -3.47 6.86
CA LYS A 196 7.55 -4.49 5.94
C LYS A 196 8.98 -4.21 5.53
N SER A 197 9.42 -2.96 5.56
CA SER A 197 10.82 -2.64 5.24
C SER A 197 11.73 -2.90 6.44
N PRO A 198 12.94 -3.48 6.24
CA PRO A 198 13.90 -3.67 7.32
C PRO A 198 14.22 -2.37 8.07
N GLU A 199 14.40 -1.27 7.34
CA GLU A 199 14.76 0.02 7.93
C GLU A 199 13.58 0.68 8.67
N GLY A 200 12.34 0.43 8.25
CA GLY A 200 11.13 0.87 8.95
C GLY A 200 10.93 0.10 10.25
N ILE A 201 11.13 -1.21 10.22
CA ILE A 201 11.10 -2.09 11.40
C ILE A 201 12.18 -1.68 12.41
N GLU A 202 13.41 -1.50 11.96
CA GLU A 202 14.52 -1.07 12.81
C GLU A 202 14.24 0.29 13.47
N PHE A 203 13.74 1.26 12.69
CA PHE A 203 13.38 2.58 13.23
C PHE A 203 12.27 2.50 14.27
N TYR A 204 11.26 1.65 14.07
CA TYR A 204 10.22 1.42 15.07
C TYR A 204 10.78 0.79 16.35
N GLU A 205 11.62 -0.25 16.23
CA GLU A 205 12.24 -0.89 17.39
C GLU A 205 13.12 0.08 18.19
N GLU A 206 13.83 1.01 17.54
CA GLU A 206 14.56 2.09 18.20
C GLU A 206 13.64 2.98 19.06
N LYS A 207 12.42 3.27 18.59
CA LYS A 207 11.45 4.13 19.30
C LYS A 207 10.52 3.37 20.24
N ARG A 208 10.55 2.04 20.21
CA ARG A 208 9.58 1.18 20.90
C ARG A 208 9.49 1.42 22.40
N THR A 209 10.61 1.63 23.07
CA THR A 209 10.64 1.92 24.52
C THR A 209 9.88 3.19 24.84
N MET A 210 10.09 4.25 24.04
CA MET A 210 9.39 5.53 24.21
C MET A 210 7.90 5.41 23.92
N ILE A 211 7.54 4.72 22.82
CA ILE A 211 6.14 4.42 22.48
C ILE A 211 5.44 3.67 23.62
N LYS A 212 6.09 2.64 24.20
CA LYS A 212 5.54 1.89 25.34
C LYS A 212 5.38 2.75 26.58
N GLN A 213 6.33 3.64 26.86
CA GLN A 213 6.26 4.55 28.00
C GLN A 213 5.09 5.53 27.85
N LEU A 214 4.97 6.19 26.69
CA LEU A 214 3.91 7.14 26.40
C LEU A 214 2.54 6.46 26.41
N THR A 215 2.37 5.36 25.68
CA THR A 215 1.10 4.62 25.67
C THR A 215 0.73 4.10 27.05
N GLY A 216 1.68 3.57 27.84
CA GLY A 216 1.42 3.13 29.21
C GLY A 216 0.93 4.26 30.13
N ASN A 217 1.46 5.47 29.99
CA ASN A 217 0.97 6.65 30.70
C ASN A 217 -0.45 7.02 30.26
N LEU A 218 -0.70 7.13 28.96
CA LEU A 218 -2.00 7.51 28.41
C LEU A 218 -3.09 6.48 28.77
N VAL A 219 -2.75 5.19 28.75
CA VAL A 219 -3.63 4.09 29.19
C VAL A 219 -3.98 4.22 30.68
N ARG A 220 -3.00 4.51 31.54
CA ARG A 220 -3.21 4.67 32.99
C ARG A 220 -4.29 5.71 33.30
N TYR A 221 -4.37 6.76 32.50
CA TYR A 221 -5.32 7.86 32.67
C TYR A 221 -6.56 7.76 31.78
N GLY A 222 -6.76 6.64 31.06
CA GLY A 222 -7.96 6.45 30.24
C GLY A 222 -8.00 7.28 28.95
N ILE A 223 -6.88 7.89 28.55
CA ILE A 223 -6.74 8.63 27.29
C ILE A 223 -6.54 7.66 26.11
N PHE A 224 -6.05 6.46 26.40
CA PHE A 224 -5.86 5.39 25.42
C PHE A 224 -6.47 4.09 25.94
N PRO A 225 -7.05 3.24 25.08
CA PRO A 225 -7.65 1.99 25.52
C PRO A 225 -6.58 1.01 26.03
N GLU A 226 -6.90 0.27 27.10
CA GLU A 226 -6.04 -0.79 27.65
C GLU A 226 -5.88 -1.94 26.65
N ASN A 227 -6.97 -2.28 25.97
CA ASN A 227 -7.02 -3.29 24.93
C ASN A 227 -7.18 -2.62 23.56
N PRO A 228 -6.22 -2.76 22.64
CA PRO A 228 -6.31 -2.19 21.30
C PRO A 228 -7.56 -2.62 20.52
N ASN A 229 -8.20 -3.74 20.89
CA ASN A 229 -9.40 -4.25 20.21
C ASN A 229 -10.71 -3.61 20.69
N GLU A 230 -10.71 -2.85 21.79
CA GLU A 230 -11.92 -2.25 22.36
C GLU A 230 -12.39 -0.98 21.63
N GLY A 231 -11.61 -0.49 20.67
CA GLY A 231 -11.87 0.81 20.04
C GLY A 231 -11.51 1.96 20.97
N LEU A 232 -11.43 3.17 20.40
CA LEU A 232 -11.47 4.38 21.21
C LEU A 232 -12.93 4.71 21.50
N ALA A 233 -13.25 5.02 22.75
CA ALA A 233 -14.60 5.41 23.16
C ALA A 233 -15.10 6.65 22.39
N GLU A 234 -16.41 6.85 22.33
CA GLU A 234 -17.00 8.10 21.83
C GLU A 234 -16.61 9.28 22.72
N LYS A 235 -16.63 10.50 22.18
CA LYS A 235 -16.10 11.70 22.86
C LYS A 235 -16.57 11.86 24.32
N ASP A 236 -17.87 11.73 24.58
CA ASP A 236 -18.42 11.89 25.93
C ASP A 236 -17.97 10.77 26.88
N GLU A 237 -17.84 9.55 26.36
CA GLU A 237 -17.37 8.41 27.14
C GLU A 237 -15.86 8.49 27.38
N PHE A 238 -15.09 8.97 26.41
CA PHE A 238 -13.67 9.30 26.56
C PHE A 238 -13.45 10.29 27.71
N ILE A 239 -14.21 11.39 27.75
CA ILE A 239 -14.11 12.38 28.84
C ILE A 239 -14.39 11.70 30.20
N ARG A 240 -15.50 10.95 30.29
CA ARG A 240 -15.86 10.22 31.52
C ARG A 240 -14.80 9.21 31.95
N ASN A 241 -14.21 8.48 31.00
CA ASN A 241 -13.17 7.49 31.27
C ASN A 241 -11.91 8.14 31.86
N VAL A 242 -11.49 9.28 31.30
CA VAL A 242 -10.35 10.04 31.81
C VAL A 242 -10.62 10.53 33.24
N GLN A 243 -11.80 11.11 33.47
CA GLN A 243 -12.21 11.57 34.80
C GLN A 243 -12.21 10.43 35.83
N ASN A 244 -12.83 9.30 35.50
CA ASN A 244 -12.96 8.15 36.38
C ASN A 244 -11.59 7.54 36.71
N LYS A 245 -10.71 7.37 35.71
CA LYS A 245 -9.34 6.84 35.91
C LYS A 245 -8.50 7.78 36.77
N TYR A 246 -8.62 9.09 36.55
CA TYR A 246 -7.93 10.07 37.39
C TYR A 246 -8.42 10.06 38.83
N GLN A 247 -9.74 10.02 39.04
CA GLN A 247 -10.33 9.96 40.38
C GLN A 247 -9.87 8.69 41.13
N ALA A 248 -9.91 7.53 40.47
CA ALA A 248 -9.41 6.28 41.03
C ALA A 248 -7.91 6.34 41.37
N PHE A 249 -7.11 7.06 40.57
CA PHE A 249 -5.71 7.30 40.89
C PHE A 249 -5.53 8.11 42.18
N LEU A 250 -6.30 9.20 42.36
CA LEU A 250 -6.26 10.01 43.57
C LEU A 250 -6.68 9.20 44.81
N GLU A 251 -7.71 8.37 44.71
CA GLU A 251 -8.18 7.51 45.79
C GLU A 251 -7.09 6.52 46.24
N ARG A 252 -6.41 5.87 45.27
CA ARG A 252 -5.27 4.98 45.59
C ARG A 252 -4.11 5.73 46.24
N LEU A 253 -3.81 6.94 45.77
CA LEU A 253 -2.76 7.77 46.35
C LEU A 253 -3.09 8.19 47.79
N ALA A 254 -4.34 8.56 48.05
CA ALA A 254 -4.84 8.90 49.38
C ALA A 254 -4.79 7.68 50.32
N ALA A 255 -5.26 6.52 49.86
CA ALA A 255 -5.20 5.26 50.61
C ALA A 255 -3.75 4.85 50.92
N ARG A 256 -2.83 5.01 49.98
CA ARG A 256 -1.39 4.75 50.19
C ARG A 256 -0.79 5.70 51.23
N LYS A 257 -1.11 6.99 51.18
CA LYS A 257 -0.67 7.97 52.19
C LYS A 257 -1.22 7.65 53.57
N ALA A 258 -2.49 7.27 53.67
CA ALA A 258 -3.11 6.86 54.93
C ALA A 258 -2.42 5.62 55.52
N TRP A 259 -2.21 4.57 54.71
CA TRP A 259 -1.50 3.35 55.10
C TRP A 259 -0.07 3.64 55.58
N LEU A 260 0.66 4.52 54.89
CA LEU A 260 2.02 4.90 55.27
C LEU A 260 2.06 5.65 56.61
N ARG A 261 1.10 6.54 56.87
CA ARG A 261 0.99 7.26 58.16
C ARG A 261 0.68 6.31 59.32
N GLU A 262 -0.15 5.30 59.08
CA GLU A 262 -0.50 4.30 60.10
C GLU A 262 0.70 3.40 60.45
N ARG A 263 1.48 2.98 59.45
CA ARG A 263 2.54 1.98 59.62
C ARG A 263 3.93 2.56 59.89
N HIS A 264 4.16 3.81 59.49
CA HIS A 264 5.43 4.53 59.66
C HIS A 264 5.19 5.97 60.19
N PRO A 265 4.60 6.11 61.39
CA PRO A 265 4.26 7.43 61.94
C PRO A 265 5.48 8.31 62.23
N ASP A 266 6.66 7.71 62.38
CA ASP A 266 7.95 8.36 62.58
C ASP A 266 8.47 9.09 61.33
N ILE A 267 8.07 8.66 60.13
CA ILE A 267 8.48 9.27 58.85
C ILE A 267 7.57 10.46 58.47
N TYR A 268 6.35 10.53 59.01
CA TYR A 268 5.29 11.42 58.54
C TYR A 268 4.74 12.39 59.61
N LYS A 269 5.52 12.68 60.66
CA LYS A 269 5.23 13.76 61.63
C LYS A 269 5.53 15.14 61.08
#